data_AF-E2ARK6-F1
#
_entry.id   AF-E2ARK6-F1
#
_cell.length_a   1.000
_cell.length_b   1.000
_cell.length_c   1.000
_cell.angle_alpha   90.00
_cell.angle_beta   90.00
_cell.angle_gamma   90.00
#
_symmetry.space_group_name_H-M   'P 1'
#
loop_
_entity.id
_entity.type
_entity.pdbx_description
1 polymer ?
#
loop_
_entity_poly.entity_id
_entity_poly.type
_entity_poly.pdbx_seq_one_letter_code
_entity_poly.pdbx_strand_id
1 'polypeptide(L)'
;MAENFGREPPSAYNEENKTAGQPLSDFLLQLEDYTPTVPDAISEHYLHTAGFNTTDPRIVRLVSLAAQKFISEIANDALQHCKTRGANQNTKTKGKDRRYTLTMEDLTPAVAEYGIIVKKPHYFV
;
A
#
# COMPACT_ATOMS: atom_id res chain seq x y z
N MET A 1 -29.27 16.59 62.28
CA MET A 1 -28.32 15.53 61.87
C MET A 1 -29.03 14.69 60.82
N ALA A 2 -28.77 14.97 59.55
CA ALA A 2 -29.19 14.15 58.41
C ALA A 2 -28.11 14.36 57.35
N GLU A 3 -27.27 13.35 57.17
CA GLU A 3 -26.13 13.33 56.26
C GLU A 3 -26.65 13.16 54.83
N ASN A 4 -26.42 14.16 53.97
CA ASN A 4 -26.60 14.00 52.53
C ASN A 4 -25.32 13.37 51.96
N PHE A 5 -25.36 12.06 51.74
CA PHE A 5 -24.37 11.34 50.94
C PHE A 5 -24.41 11.86 49.50
N GLY A 6 -23.38 12.62 49.12
CA GLY A 6 -23.16 13.05 47.75
C GLY A 6 -22.94 11.84 46.85
N ARG A 7 -23.83 11.65 45.87
CA ARG A 7 -23.53 10.80 44.70
C ARG A 7 -22.44 11.49 43.90
N GLU A 8 -21.24 10.92 43.87
CA GLU A 8 -20.30 11.25 42.81
C GLU A 8 -20.84 10.70 41.48
N PRO A 9 -20.83 11.51 40.40
CA PRO A 9 -21.18 11.00 39.09
C PRO A 9 -20.12 10.00 38.63
N PRO A 10 -20.50 8.92 37.92
CA PRO A 10 -19.55 7.98 37.37
C PRO A 10 -18.59 8.72 36.44
N SER A 11 -17.29 8.47 36.62
CA SER A 11 -16.24 8.97 35.74
C SER A 11 -16.60 8.64 34.29
N ALA A 12 -16.96 9.68 33.55
CA ALA A 12 -17.05 9.59 32.10
C ALA A 12 -15.68 9.13 31.62
N TYR A 13 -15.62 7.89 31.14
CA TYR A 13 -14.49 7.44 30.34
C TYR A 13 -14.37 8.44 29.20
N ASN A 14 -13.31 9.25 29.25
CA ASN A 14 -12.96 10.14 28.16
C ASN A 14 -12.65 9.24 26.96
N GLU A 15 -13.65 8.97 26.12
CA GLU A 15 -13.43 8.63 24.72
C GLU A 15 -12.81 9.87 24.10
N GLU A 16 -11.49 9.95 24.23
CA GLU A 16 -10.66 10.96 23.61
C GLU A 16 -10.99 10.93 22.12
N ASN A 17 -11.69 11.97 21.65
CA ASN A 17 -12.08 12.14 20.26
C ASN A 17 -10.80 12.12 19.41
N LYS A 18 -10.42 10.94 18.93
CA LYS A 18 -9.26 10.76 18.06
C LYS A 18 -9.45 11.65 16.84
N THR A 19 -8.67 12.73 16.80
CA THR A 19 -8.59 13.58 15.61
C THR A 19 -8.14 12.73 14.44
N ALA A 20 -8.58 13.05 13.22
CA ALA A 20 -8.22 12.30 12.01
C ALA A 20 -6.69 12.19 11.78
N GLY A 21 -5.88 13.05 12.40
CA GLY A 21 -4.43 12.99 12.39
C GLY A 21 -3.80 12.01 13.40
N GLN A 22 -4.54 11.54 14.41
CA GLN A 22 -4.02 10.63 15.43
C GLN A 22 -3.53 9.30 14.82
N PRO A 23 -4.30 8.63 13.93
CA PRO A 23 -3.84 7.39 13.30
C PRO A 23 -2.58 7.59 12.44
N LEU A 24 -2.46 8.76 11.78
CA LEU A 24 -1.28 9.08 10.97
C LEU A 24 -0.05 9.30 11.86
N SER A 25 -0.21 10.01 12.97
CA SER A 25 0.88 10.22 13.94
C SER A 25 1.35 8.89 14.52
N ASP A 26 0.42 8.03 14.92
CA ASP A 26 0.73 6.70 15.46
C ASP A 26 1.45 5.83 14.41
N PHE A 27 1.03 5.92 13.14
CA PHE A 27 1.71 5.25 12.03
C PHE A 27 3.14 5.76 11.81
N LEU A 28 3.37 7.07 11.82
CA LEU A 28 4.72 7.63 11.67
C LEU A 28 5.68 7.19 12.79
N LEU A 29 5.18 7.05 14.01
CA LEU A 29 5.97 6.51 15.13
C LEU A 29 6.39 5.06 14.86
N GLN A 30 5.49 4.24 14.30
CA GLN A 30 5.82 2.85 13.93
C GLN A 30 6.89 2.76 12.84
N LEU A 31 7.08 3.80 12.02
CA LEU A 31 8.10 3.81 10.97
C LEU A 31 9.53 3.97 11.52
N GLU A 32 9.72 4.35 12.79
CA GLU A 32 11.05 4.45 13.40
C GLU A 32 11.75 3.10 13.49
N ASP A 33 11.00 2.03 13.72
CA ASP A 33 11.53 0.67 13.86
C ASP A 33 11.25 -0.23 12.65
N TYR A 34 10.49 0.27 11.66
CA TYR A 34 10.16 -0.49 10.47
C TYR A 34 11.27 -0.39 9.41
N THR A 35 11.66 -1.53 8.85
CA THR A 35 12.61 -1.61 7.72
C THR A 35 11.85 -2.02 6.45
N PRO A 36 11.58 -1.10 5.50
CA PRO A 36 10.91 -1.43 4.26
C PRO A 36 11.71 -2.42 3.40
N THR A 37 11.04 -3.09 2.46
CA THR A 37 11.70 -3.97 1.48
C THR A 37 12.71 -3.22 0.60
N VAL A 38 12.40 -1.97 0.26
CA VAL A 38 13.32 -1.07 -0.45
C VAL A 38 14.29 -0.47 0.58
N PRO A 39 15.62 -0.61 0.40
CA PRO A 39 16.59 -0.03 1.32
C PRO A 39 16.54 1.51 1.37
N ASP A 40 16.77 2.06 2.57
CA ASP A 40 16.71 3.51 2.82
C ASP A 40 17.64 4.29 1.88
N ALA A 41 18.88 3.83 1.67
CA ALA A 41 19.85 4.48 0.78
C ALA A 41 19.38 4.63 -0.68
N ILE A 42 18.57 3.69 -1.18
CA ILE A 42 18.00 3.78 -2.54
C ILE A 42 16.92 4.85 -2.58
N SER A 43 16.06 4.87 -1.56
CA SER A 43 14.98 5.84 -1.44
C SER A 43 15.55 7.27 -1.29
N GLU A 44 16.57 7.44 -0.45
CA GLU A 44 17.31 8.70 -0.30
C GLU A 44 17.93 9.18 -1.62
N HIS A 45 18.57 8.29 -2.38
CA HIS A 45 19.13 8.66 -3.68
C HIS A 45 18.07 9.23 -4.64
N TYR A 46 16.90 8.60 -4.74
CA TYR A 46 15.82 9.09 -5.60
C TYR A 46 15.20 10.38 -5.07
N LEU A 47 15.07 10.53 -3.74
CA LEU A 47 14.63 11.77 -3.13
C LEU A 47 15.59 12.93 -3.41
N HIS A 48 16.90 12.71 -3.26
CA HIS A 48 17.93 13.72 -3.59
C HIS A 48 17.89 14.10 -5.06
N THR A 49 17.73 13.12 -5.95
CA THR A 49 17.60 13.36 -7.41
C THR A 49 16.37 14.20 -7.72
N ALA A 50 15.28 14.04 -6.95
CA ALA A 50 14.08 14.87 -7.05
C ALA A 50 14.20 16.24 -6.35
N GLY A 51 15.36 16.56 -5.75
CA GLY A 51 15.60 17.80 -5.02
C GLY A 51 15.07 17.82 -3.59
N PHE A 52 14.73 16.67 -3.01
CA PHE A 52 14.23 16.53 -1.65
C PHE A 52 15.29 15.89 -0.75
N ASN A 53 15.70 16.58 0.30
CA ASN A 53 16.64 16.08 1.29
C ASN A 53 15.98 16.13 2.68
N THR A 54 16.04 15.03 3.43
CA THR A 54 15.45 14.93 4.78
C THR A 54 16.42 14.24 5.71
N THR A 55 16.47 14.70 6.96
CA THR A 55 17.22 14.04 8.03
C THR A 55 16.37 13.04 8.80
N ASP A 56 15.05 13.05 8.61
CA ASP A 56 14.12 12.16 9.29
C ASP A 56 13.95 10.85 8.50
N PRO A 57 14.44 9.70 9.01
CA PRO A 57 14.35 8.42 8.32
C PRO A 57 12.90 7.93 8.16
N ARG A 58 11.96 8.39 9.00
CA ARG A 58 10.54 8.02 8.87
C ARG A 58 9.95 8.51 7.57
N ILE A 59 10.36 9.69 7.11
CA ILE A 59 9.88 10.26 5.84
C ILE A 59 10.39 9.43 4.66
N VAL A 60 11.67 9.02 4.70
CA VAL A 60 12.26 8.13 3.69
C VAL A 60 11.46 6.84 3.61
N ARG A 61 11.23 6.19 4.76
CA ARG A 61 10.51 4.91 4.84
C ARG A 61 9.04 5.02 4.46
N LEU A 62 8.39 6.15 4.78
CA LEU A 62 7.04 6.45 4.34
C LEU A 62 6.93 6.47 2.82
N VAL A 63 7.86 7.14 2.15
CA VAL A 63 7.91 7.18 0.68
C VAL A 63 8.20 5.80 0.11
N SER A 64 9.11 5.04 0.71
CA SER A 64 9.41 3.65 0.31
C SER A 64 8.16 2.76 0.40
N LEU A 65 7.38 2.87 1.48
CA LEU A 65 6.14 2.13 1.68
C LEU A 65 5.05 2.55 0.71
N ALA A 66 4.93 3.85 0.43
CA ALA A 66 3.98 4.35 -0.56
C ALA A 66 4.28 3.79 -1.96
N ALA A 67 5.55 3.75 -2.37
CA ALA A 67 5.97 3.15 -3.63
C ALA A 67 5.70 1.63 -3.66
N GLN A 68 5.98 0.91 -2.56
CA GLN A 68 5.68 -0.52 -2.44
C GLN A 68 4.18 -0.80 -2.54
N LYS A 69 3.35 0.00 -1.87
CA LYS A 69 1.90 -0.09 -1.95
C LYS A 69 1.43 0.13 -3.38
N PHE A 70 1.93 1.17 -4.05
CA PHE A 70 1.57 1.48 -5.44
C PHE A 70 1.89 0.31 -6.39
N ILE A 71 3.09 -0.26 -6.30
CA ILE A 71 3.47 -1.44 -7.10
C ILE A 71 2.57 -2.64 -6.76
N SER A 72 2.23 -2.82 -5.48
CA SER A 72 1.37 -3.91 -5.02
C SER A 72 -0.05 -3.77 -5.58
N GLU A 73 -0.59 -2.56 -5.68
CA GLU A 73 -1.90 -2.31 -6.28
C GLU A 73 -1.90 -2.70 -7.77
N ILE A 74 -0.94 -2.21 -8.55
CA ILE A 74 -0.78 -2.58 -9.97
C ILE A 74 -0.64 -4.10 -10.15
N ALA A 75 0.17 -4.75 -9.30
CA ALA A 75 0.37 -6.20 -9.37
C ALA A 75 -0.91 -6.98 -9.05
N ASN A 76 -1.71 -6.50 -8.09
CA ASN A 76 -2.99 -7.10 -7.76
C ASN A 76 -4.01 -6.93 -8.89
N ASP A 77 -4.08 -5.76 -9.51
CA ASP A 77 -4.97 -5.49 -10.65
C ASP A 77 -4.59 -6.37 -11.85
N ALA A 78 -3.30 -6.44 -12.18
CA ALA A 78 -2.81 -7.35 -13.21
C ALA A 78 -3.09 -8.83 -12.87
N LEU A 79 -2.99 -9.24 -11.60
CA LEU A 79 -3.34 -10.60 -11.18
C LEU A 79 -4.85 -10.87 -11.38
N GLN A 80 -5.72 -9.89 -11.17
CA GLN A 80 -7.16 -10.02 -11.44
C GLN A 80 -7.40 -10.25 -12.94
N HIS A 81 -6.77 -9.48 -13.82
CA HIS A 81 -6.84 -9.69 -15.27
C HIS A 81 -6.31 -11.08 -15.68
N CYS A 82 -5.21 -11.53 -15.05
CA CYS A 82 -4.65 -12.86 -15.30
C CYS A 82 -5.62 -13.98 -14.89
N LYS A 83 -6.30 -13.83 -13.75
CA LYS A 83 -7.30 -14.77 -13.25
C LYS A 83 -8.53 -14.84 -14.16
N THR A 84 -9.08 -13.70 -14.57
CA THR A 84 -10.28 -13.64 -15.42
C THR A 84 -10.02 -14.21 -16.81
N ARG A 85 -8.87 -13.87 -17.42
CA ARG A 85 -8.44 -14.47 -18.70
C ARG A 85 -8.31 -15.98 -18.61
N GLY A 86 -7.66 -16.49 -17.56
CA GLY A 86 -7.51 -17.94 -17.35
C GLY A 86 -8.78 -18.65 -16.85
N ALA A 87 -9.82 -17.93 -16.44
CA ALA A 87 -11.13 -18.52 -16.12
C ALA A 87 -11.94 -18.83 -17.39
N ASN A 88 -11.73 -18.04 -18.45
CA ASN A 88 -12.34 -18.27 -19.77
C ASN A 88 -11.65 -19.38 -20.56
N GLN A 89 -10.40 -19.72 -20.21
CA GLN A 89 -9.72 -20.91 -20.73
C GLN A 89 -10.26 -22.13 -19.98
N ASN A 90 -11.14 -22.91 -20.63
CA ASN A 90 -11.79 -24.11 -20.10
C ASN A 90 -10.77 -25.27 -19.90
N THR A 91 -9.80 -25.10 -19.01
CA THR A 91 -8.79 -26.11 -18.72
C THR A 91 -9.32 -27.05 -17.65
N LYS A 92 -9.68 -28.27 -18.07
CA LYS A 92 -10.08 -29.45 -17.26
C LYS A 92 -9.03 -29.94 -16.25
N THR A 93 -8.10 -29.10 -15.84
CA THR A 93 -7.05 -29.42 -14.86
C THR A 93 -7.15 -28.46 -13.68
N LYS A 94 -8.21 -28.63 -12.87
CA LYS A 94 -8.28 -28.10 -11.51
C LYS A 94 -7.33 -28.89 -10.62
N GLY A 95 -6.03 -28.70 -10.81
CA GLY A 95 -4.97 -29.25 -9.98
C GLY A 95 -4.30 -28.13 -9.20
N LYS A 96 -3.79 -28.48 -8.01
CA LYS A 96 -3.17 -27.65 -6.95
C LYS A 96 -1.95 -26.79 -7.38
N ASP A 97 -1.70 -26.64 -8.69
CA ASP A 97 -0.48 -26.12 -9.32
C ASP A 97 -0.77 -25.04 -10.38
N ARG A 98 -1.82 -24.22 -10.18
CA ARG A 98 -2.11 -23.12 -11.10
C ARG A 98 -1.06 -22.00 -10.93
N ARG A 99 -0.10 -21.96 -11.85
CA ARG A 99 0.92 -20.92 -11.94
C ARG A 99 0.37 -19.70 -12.65
N TYR A 100 0.46 -18.53 -12.02
CA TYR A 100 0.16 -17.24 -12.65
C TYR A 100 1.41 -16.68 -13.30
N THR A 101 1.27 -16.15 -14.50
CA THR A 101 2.35 -15.47 -15.23
C THR A 101 1.88 -14.06 -15.57
N LEU A 102 2.69 -13.05 -15.23
CA LEU A 102 2.42 -11.68 -15.59
C LEU A 102 2.75 -11.46 -17.07
N THR A 103 1.76 -11.01 -17.85
CA THR A 103 1.94 -10.76 -19.28
C THR A 103 1.47 -9.35 -19.66
N MET A 104 1.85 -8.90 -20.86
CA MET A 104 1.44 -7.59 -21.38
C MET A 104 -0.09 -7.45 -21.51
N GLU A 105 -0.82 -8.54 -21.71
CA GLU A 105 -2.29 -8.51 -21.79
C GLU A 105 -2.94 -8.22 -20.43
N ASP A 106 -2.28 -8.58 -19.33
CA ASP A 106 -2.77 -8.30 -17.97
C ASP A 106 -2.29 -6.93 -17.48
N LEU A 107 -1.03 -6.61 -17.79
CA LEU A 107 -0.39 -5.39 -17.30
C LEU A 107 -0.91 -4.14 -18.00
N THR A 108 -1.16 -4.20 -19.32
CA THR A 108 -1.64 -3.04 -20.10
C THR A 108 -2.94 -2.46 -19.55
N PRO A 109 -4.02 -3.24 -19.34
CA PRO A 109 -5.23 -2.68 -18.74
C PRO A 109 -5.02 -2.22 -17.30
N ALA A 110 -4.24 -2.96 -16.49
CA ALA A 110 -3.98 -2.59 -15.09
C ALA A 110 -3.34 -1.20 -14.96
N VAL A 111 -2.31 -0.90 -15.76
CA VAL A 111 -1.61 0.40 -15.68
C VAL A 111 -2.35 1.53 -16.41
N ALA A 112 -3.25 1.19 -17.34
CA ALA A 112 -4.08 2.17 -18.04
C ALA A 112 -5.05 2.88 -17.08
N GLU A 113 -5.51 2.22 -16.02
CA GLU A 113 -6.35 2.82 -14.97
C GLU A 113 -5.61 3.92 -14.20
N TYR A 114 -4.28 3.84 -14.14
CA TYR A 114 -3.41 4.86 -13.55
C TYR A 114 -2.91 5.91 -14.56
N GLY A 115 -3.44 5.90 -15.80
CA GLY A 115 -3.04 6.83 -16.86
C GLY A 115 -1.69 6.53 -17.53
N ILE A 116 -1.11 5.35 -17.29
CA ILE A 116 0.17 4.94 -17.86
C ILE A 116 -0.07 4.25 -19.21
N ILE A 117 0.55 4.78 -20.29
CA ILE A 117 0.40 4.25 -21.64
C ILE A 117 1.51 3.26 -21.96
N VAL A 118 1.16 2.00 -22.16
CA VAL A 118 2.10 0.95 -22.56
C VAL A 118 2.00 0.70 -24.07
N LYS A 119 3.07 1.02 -24.81
CA LYS A 119 3.17 0.73 -26.25
C LYS A 119 3.91 -0.59 -26.45
N LYS A 120 3.19 -1.62 -26.89
CA LYS A 120 3.83 -2.87 -27.33
C LYS A 120 4.53 -2.60 -28.68
N PRO A 121 5.88 -2.71 -28.77
CA PRO A 121 6.55 -2.57 -30.06
C PRO A 121 6.10 -3.70 -31.00
N HIS A 122 5.86 -3.36 -32.26
CA HIS A 122 5.56 -4.36 -33.28
C HIS A 122 6.82 -5.20 -33.54
N TYR A 123 6.68 -6.52 -33.51
CA TYR A 123 7.73 -7.40 -34.03
C TYR A 123 7.58 -7.45 -35.55
N PHE A 124 8.68 -7.28 -36.27
CA PHE A 124 8.73 -7.59 -37.70
C PHE A 124 8.65 -9.11 -37.87
N VAL A 125 7.75 -9.57 -38.74
CA VAL A 125 7.68 -10.96 -39.21
C VAL A 125 8.46 -11.06 -40.52
#